data_AF-A0A4U0YY03-F1
#
_entry.id   AF-A0A4U0YY03-F1
#
_cell.length_a   1.000
_cell.length_b   1.000
_cell.length_c   1.000
_cell.angle_alpha   90.00
_cell.angle_beta   90.00
_cell.angle_gamma   90.00
#
_symmetry.space_group_name_H-M   'P 1'
#
loop_
_entity.id
_entity.type
_entity.pdbx_description
1 polymer ?
#
loop_
_entity_poly.entity_id
_entity_poly.type
_entity_poly.pdbx_seq_one_letter_code
_entity_poly.pdbx_strand_id
1 'polypeptide(L)'
;MPFLPGLSAPALPGGPRPGLCTDCGVSRLGDGKACGRACQFIHPDYPAQERRVHGREAKPEREEEAFFGPYREMLRARLEPAAEGAQWTGITTGLAAALLEAGEVDAVLAVAPDPEDRWKPMPVIVTEAAEMARCRGMRMGYAPTLALLEPARAAGHRRIAVIGIPCQVYALRAIEAELGFERIFVIGTPCSDNTTTANFHGFLDLLDPKPAGVSYLEFRADFRVELRYDDGRADRTIPFLKLPISKLPADFFPMTCKTCVDYTNRLADITVGYMGGDGDQWLLVRNARGAAMLSLLQERLVLAPLTSKGKRRGAVAGFLQNTARAAGGLPLRSMPDWLRPVVAFLQPRIGPRGLEFARARVEMKAVETVLHLRRAHPARMKNMVPAHVWRLVAPYGLTPEPGEEPRGEP
;
A
#
# COMPACT_ATOMS: atom_id res chain seq x y z
N MET A 1 -10.10 26.50 6.46
CA MET A 1 -11.24 26.79 5.54
C MET A 1 -12.38 25.88 5.93
N PRO A 2 -13.63 26.36 6.09
CA PRO A 2 -14.77 25.45 6.24
C PRO A 2 -14.84 24.54 5.02
N PHE A 3 -15.13 23.26 5.23
CA PHE A 3 -15.27 22.31 4.14
C PHE A 3 -16.42 22.74 3.22
N LEU A 4 -16.20 22.69 1.91
CA LEU A 4 -17.24 22.94 0.91
C LEU A 4 -18.33 21.86 1.01
N PRO A 5 -19.56 22.13 0.53
CA PRO A 5 -20.56 21.07 0.38
C PRO A 5 -19.95 19.91 -0.44
N GLY A 6 -20.15 18.68 0.06
CA GLY A 6 -19.64 17.47 -0.62
C GLY A 6 -18.39 16.84 -0.03
N LEU A 7 -17.74 17.47 0.95
CA LEU A 7 -16.61 16.89 1.67
C LEU A 7 -16.70 17.22 3.16
N SER A 8 -16.42 16.24 4.03
CA SER A 8 -16.36 16.45 5.47
C SER A 8 -15.24 15.66 6.12
N ALA A 9 -14.65 16.21 7.19
CA ALA A 9 -13.69 15.53 8.04
C ALA A 9 -14.25 15.45 9.47
N PRO A 10 -15.08 14.44 9.79
CA PRO A 10 -15.64 14.33 11.13
C PRO A 10 -14.53 14.12 12.16
N ALA A 11 -14.72 14.65 13.37
CA ALA A 11 -13.81 14.40 14.47
C ALA A 11 -13.81 12.90 14.81
N LEU A 12 -12.62 12.30 14.89
CA LEU A 12 -12.46 10.87 15.11
C LEU A 12 -12.23 10.59 16.59
N PRO A 13 -13.10 9.81 17.26
CA PRO A 13 -12.93 9.50 18.67
C PRO A 13 -11.77 8.51 18.91
N GLY A 14 -11.40 8.34 20.18
CA GLY A 14 -10.45 7.32 20.62
C GLY A 14 -9.01 7.53 20.15
N GLY A 15 -8.26 6.43 20.02
CA GLY A 15 -6.84 6.45 19.69
C GLY A 15 -6.34 5.13 19.09
N PRO A 16 -5.10 5.10 18.58
CA PRO A 16 -4.45 3.85 18.22
C PRO A 16 -4.27 2.95 19.46
N ARG A 17 -4.25 1.63 19.24
CA ARG A 17 -3.85 0.67 20.29
C ARG A 17 -2.32 0.69 20.48
N PRO A 18 -1.81 0.36 21.68
CA PRO A 18 -0.38 0.17 21.88
C PRO A 18 0.14 -1.06 21.12
N GLY A 19 1.45 -1.10 20.87
CA GLY A 19 2.13 -2.20 20.19
C GLY A 19 2.07 -2.11 18.66
N LEU A 20 1.85 -3.25 17.99
CA LEU A 20 1.83 -3.34 16.52
C LEU A 20 0.51 -2.81 15.95
N CYS A 21 0.34 -1.48 15.97
CA CYS A 21 -0.83 -0.78 15.46
C CYS A 21 -0.44 0.16 14.32
N THR A 22 -1.21 0.13 13.22
CA THR A 22 -1.07 1.07 12.08
C THR A 22 -2.14 2.16 12.09
N ASP A 23 -2.87 2.31 13.20
CA ASP A 23 -4.06 3.16 13.35
C ASP A 23 -5.00 3.06 12.13
N CYS A 24 -5.44 1.85 11.76
CA CYS A 24 -6.33 1.66 10.61
C CYS A 24 -7.74 2.25 10.82
N GLY A 25 -8.09 2.59 12.06
CA GLY A 25 -9.38 3.16 12.47
C GLY A 25 -10.27 2.22 13.30
N VAL A 26 -10.05 0.90 13.27
CA VAL A 26 -10.92 -0.06 13.99
C VAL A 26 -10.92 0.14 15.51
N SER A 27 -9.81 0.61 16.09
CA SER A 27 -9.74 0.88 17.54
C SER A 27 -10.64 2.02 18.01
N ARG A 28 -11.24 2.76 17.07
CA ARG A 28 -12.08 3.93 17.29
C ARG A 28 -13.55 3.63 17.06
N LEU A 29 -13.88 2.41 16.61
CA LEU A 29 -15.25 1.94 16.37
C LEU A 29 -15.79 1.26 17.63
N GLY A 30 -17.02 1.56 18.02
CA GLY A 30 -17.69 0.98 19.19
C GLY A 30 -16.80 0.97 20.44
N ASP A 31 -16.55 -0.23 21.00
CA ASP A 31 -15.66 -0.43 22.15
C ASP A 31 -14.19 -0.73 21.75
N GLY A 32 -13.88 -0.67 20.45
CA GLY A 32 -12.58 -0.94 19.87
C GLY A 32 -12.09 -2.39 20.02
N LYS A 33 -12.91 -3.34 20.49
CA LYS A 33 -12.49 -4.74 20.70
C LYS A 33 -12.38 -5.53 19.40
N ALA A 34 -13.00 -5.07 18.33
CA ALA A 34 -12.88 -5.67 16.99
C ALA A 34 -11.42 -5.80 16.53
N CYS A 35 -10.50 -4.97 17.03
CA CYS A 35 -9.06 -5.12 16.79
C CYS A 35 -8.54 -6.55 17.04
N GLY A 36 -9.04 -7.25 18.07
CA GLY A 36 -8.55 -8.59 18.44
C GLY A 36 -8.79 -9.67 17.38
N ARG A 37 -9.81 -9.49 16.53
CA ARG A 37 -10.17 -10.42 15.44
C ARG A 37 -9.95 -9.86 14.03
N ALA A 38 -9.83 -8.54 13.90
CA ALA A 38 -9.71 -7.86 12.60
C ALA A 38 -8.29 -7.42 12.25
N CYS A 39 -7.36 -7.40 13.22
CA CYS A 39 -6.01 -6.91 12.97
C CYS A 39 -5.12 -7.97 12.30
N GLN A 40 -4.58 -7.66 11.12
CA GLN A 40 -3.62 -8.54 10.46
C GLN A 40 -2.29 -8.71 11.23
N PHE A 41 -1.99 -7.82 12.19
CA PHE A 41 -0.78 -7.92 13.03
C PHE A 41 -1.01 -8.73 14.31
N ILE A 42 -2.10 -9.51 14.35
CA ILE A 42 -2.42 -10.46 15.43
C ILE A 42 -2.47 -11.88 14.88
N HIS A 43 -3.40 -12.17 13.96
CA HIS A 43 -3.57 -13.50 13.37
C HIS A 43 -4.28 -13.41 11.99
N PRO A 44 -3.58 -13.04 10.91
CA PRO A 44 -4.21 -12.87 9.61
C PRO A 44 -4.59 -14.22 8.97
N ASP A 45 -5.82 -14.31 8.46
CA ASP A 45 -6.36 -15.44 7.70
C ASP A 45 -6.73 -14.98 6.28
N TYR A 46 -5.71 -14.83 5.44
CA TYR A 46 -5.90 -14.46 4.03
C TYR A 46 -6.75 -15.47 3.26
N PRO A 47 -6.57 -16.80 3.39
CA PRO A 47 -7.42 -17.78 2.72
C PRO A 47 -8.93 -17.57 2.97
N ALA A 48 -9.35 -17.43 4.24
CA ALA A 48 -10.76 -17.22 4.54
C ALA A 48 -11.29 -15.88 4.03
N GLN A 49 -10.49 -14.81 4.13
CA GLN A 49 -10.89 -13.50 3.61
C GLN A 49 -10.96 -13.51 2.07
N GLU A 50 -10.03 -14.16 1.38
CA GLU A 50 -10.03 -14.29 -0.08
C GLU A 50 -11.27 -15.06 -0.56
N ARG A 51 -11.62 -16.19 0.08
CA ARG A 51 -12.88 -16.92 -0.19
C ARG A 51 -14.10 -16.02 0.00
N ARG A 52 -14.15 -15.26 1.11
CA ARG A 52 -15.27 -14.36 1.41
C ARG A 52 -15.41 -13.24 0.38
N VAL A 53 -14.30 -12.61 0.00
CA VAL A 53 -14.32 -11.37 -0.81
C VAL A 53 -14.34 -11.66 -2.31
N HIS A 54 -13.66 -12.71 -2.76
CA HIS A 54 -13.49 -13.04 -4.18
C HIS A 54 -14.20 -14.33 -4.59
N GLY A 55 -14.76 -15.09 -3.65
CA GLY A 55 -15.38 -16.40 -3.88
C GLY A 55 -14.38 -17.56 -4.03
N ARG A 56 -13.07 -17.28 -3.90
CA ARG A 56 -11.99 -18.28 -4.01
C ARG A 56 -10.70 -17.76 -3.38
N GLU A 57 -9.78 -18.68 -3.12
CA GLU A 57 -8.40 -18.37 -2.74
C GLU A 57 -7.52 -18.12 -3.96
N ALA A 58 -6.33 -17.58 -3.69
CA ALA A 58 -5.22 -17.59 -4.62
C ALA A 58 -4.79 -19.02 -4.93
N LYS A 59 -4.50 -19.27 -6.21
CA LYS A 59 -4.01 -20.53 -6.75
C LYS A 59 -2.50 -20.44 -6.96
N PRO A 60 -1.64 -20.96 -6.04
CA PRO A 60 -0.19 -20.78 -6.12
C PRO A 60 0.44 -21.35 -7.40
N GLU A 61 -0.22 -22.32 -8.05
CA GLU A 61 0.15 -22.89 -9.34
C GLU A 61 0.00 -21.89 -10.50
N ARG A 62 -0.82 -20.84 -10.34
CA ARG A 62 -0.83 -19.70 -11.25
C ARG A 62 0.26 -18.73 -10.78
N GLU A 63 1.36 -18.65 -11.54
CA GLU A 63 2.57 -17.90 -11.18
C GLU A 63 2.25 -16.55 -10.51
N GLU A 64 1.41 -15.73 -11.14
CA GLU A 64 1.10 -14.39 -10.63
C GLU A 64 0.25 -14.38 -9.36
N GLU A 65 -0.62 -15.37 -9.13
CA GLU A 65 -1.43 -15.42 -7.90
C GLU A 65 -0.59 -15.80 -6.68
N ALA A 66 0.52 -16.53 -6.89
CA ALA A 66 1.50 -16.80 -5.85
C ALA A 66 2.08 -15.50 -5.26
N PHE A 67 2.21 -14.45 -6.08
CA PHE A 67 2.73 -13.14 -5.66
C PHE A 67 1.64 -12.15 -5.30
N PHE A 68 0.61 -12.03 -6.13
CA PHE A 68 -0.29 -10.87 -6.13
C PHE A 68 -1.72 -11.18 -5.68
N GLY A 69 -2.00 -12.46 -5.42
CA GLY A 69 -3.29 -12.95 -4.93
C GLY A 69 -4.34 -13.09 -6.00
N PRO A 70 -5.61 -13.32 -5.60
CA PRO A 70 -6.68 -13.54 -6.55
C PRO A 70 -6.84 -12.33 -7.48
N TYR A 71 -6.85 -12.60 -8.78
CA TYR A 71 -7.20 -11.63 -9.80
C TYR A 71 -8.07 -12.27 -10.89
N ARG A 72 -8.83 -11.42 -11.56
CA ARG A 72 -9.53 -11.71 -12.81
C ARG A 72 -8.71 -11.20 -13.99
N GLU A 73 -8.19 -9.99 -13.86
CA GLU A 73 -7.41 -9.32 -14.90
C GLU A 73 -6.32 -8.46 -14.27
N MET A 74 -5.19 -8.35 -14.96
CA MET A 74 -4.14 -7.39 -14.63
C MET A 74 -3.83 -6.55 -15.86
N LEU A 75 -3.73 -5.23 -15.68
CA LEU A 75 -3.61 -4.28 -16.77
C LEU A 75 -2.50 -3.27 -16.48
N ARG A 76 -1.86 -2.81 -17.55
CA ARG A 76 -1.13 -1.54 -17.54
C ARG A 76 -2.08 -0.46 -18.04
N ALA A 77 -2.25 0.62 -17.29
CA ALA A 77 -3.23 1.64 -17.60
C ALA A 77 -2.78 3.05 -17.19
N ARG A 78 -3.26 4.05 -17.93
CA ARG A 78 -3.20 5.46 -17.53
C ARG A 78 -4.49 6.18 -17.92
N LEU A 79 -4.83 7.27 -17.22
CA LEU A 79 -5.85 8.22 -17.68
C LEU A 79 -5.29 9.16 -18.73
N GLU A 80 -6.10 9.41 -19.76
CA GLU A 80 -5.82 10.39 -20.81
C GLU A 80 -7.06 11.29 -21.01
N PRO A 81 -6.99 12.61 -20.72
CA PRO A 81 -5.86 13.28 -20.09
C PRO A 81 -5.68 12.85 -18.63
N ALA A 82 -4.43 12.93 -18.15
CA ALA A 82 -4.12 12.72 -16.74
C ALA A 82 -4.82 13.78 -15.86
N ALA A 83 -5.28 13.37 -14.69
CA ALA A 83 -5.92 14.26 -13.74
C ALA A 83 -4.89 15.15 -13.04
N GLU A 84 -5.11 16.46 -13.07
CA GLU A 84 -4.24 17.44 -12.41
C GLU A 84 -4.09 17.15 -10.91
N GLY A 85 -2.87 17.28 -10.39
CA GLY A 85 -2.53 17.03 -8.98
C GLY A 85 -2.55 15.55 -8.56
N ALA A 86 -2.77 14.61 -9.48
CA ALA A 86 -2.70 13.18 -9.18
C ALA A 86 -1.28 12.70 -8.92
N GLN A 87 -1.16 11.64 -8.09
CA GLN A 87 0.13 10.98 -7.83
C GLN A 87 0.71 10.33 -9.11
N TRP A 88 -0.17 9.84 -9.97
CA TRP A 88 0.18 9.28 -11.27
C TRP A 88 -0.73 9.95 -12.29
N THR A 89 -1.72 9.23 -12.84
CA THR A 89 -2.70 9.83 -13.76
C THR A 89 -4.07 10.03 -13.14
N GLY A 90 -4.32 9.50 -11.94
CA GLY A 90 -5.54 9.75 -11.16
C GLY A 90 -6.60 8.65 -11.22
N ILE A 91 -6.24 7.42 -11.63
CA ILE A 91 -7.20 6.31 -11.74
C ILE A 91 -7.97 6.07 -10.42
N THR A 92 -7.29 6.06 -9.27
CA THR A 92 -7.92 5.81 -7.96
C THR A 92 -9.05 6.79 -7.65
N THR A 93 -8.80 8.10 -7.79
CA THR A 93 -9.82 9.12 -7.55
C THR A 93 -10.84 9.20 -8.68
N GLY A 94 -10.45 8.87 -9.92
CA GLY A 94 -11.35 8.74 -11.06
C GLY A 94 -12.38 7.63 -10.89
N LEU A 95 -11.98 6.45 -10.40
CA LEU A 95 -12.89 5.34 -10.10
C LEU A 95 -13.89 5.73 -9.01
N ALA A 96 -13.43 6.38 -7.95
CA ALA A 96 -14.28 6.84 -6.86
C ALA A 96 -15.27 7.94 -7.30
N ALA A 97 -14.81 8.90 -8.11
CA ALA A 97 -15.67 9.94 -8.68
C ALA A 97 -16.73 9.33 -9.60
N ALA A 98 -16.35 8.39 -10.47
CA ALA A 98 -17.28 7.72 -11.37
C ALA A 98 -18.36 6.90 -10.63
N LEU A 99 -18.02 6.30 -9.49
CA LEU A 99 -19.01 5.63 -8.63
C LEU A 99 -20.04 6.60 -8.05
N LEU A 100 -19.62 7.81 -7.64
CA LEU A 100 -20.51 8.86 -7.16
C LEU A 100 -21.39 9.41 -8.30
N GLU A 101 -20.80 9.69 -9.46
CA GLU A 101 -21.51 10.20 -10.66
C GLU A 101 -22.57 9.22 -11.16
N ALA A 102 -22.25 7.93 -11.15
CA ALA A 102 -23.19 6.87 -11.53
C ALA A 102 -24.24 6.56 -10.44
N GLY A 103 -24.11 7.16 -9.25
CA GLY A 103 -25.00 6.87 -8.12
C GLY A 103 -24.89 5.45 -7.56
N GLU A 104 -23.78 4.74 -7.87
CA GLU A 104 -23.48 3.40 -7.33
C GLU A 104 -23.13 3.44 -5.84
N VAL A 105 -22.60 4.58 -5.39
CA VAL A 105 -22.32 4.89 -3.98
C VAL A 105 -22.84 6.30 -3.66
N ASP A 106 -23.17 6.53 -2.39
CA ASP A 106 -23.60 7.82 -1.85
C ASP A 106 -22.50 8.53 -1.04
N ALA A 107 -21.42 7.82 -0.71
CA ALA A 107 -20.23 8.38 -0.07
C ALA A 107 -18.95 7.58 -0.37
N VAL A 108 -17.82 8.28 -0.37
CA VAL A 108 -16.47 7.71 -0.46
C VAL A 108 -15.70 8.05 0.81
N LEU A 109 -15.16 7.02 1.47
CA LEU A 109 -14.24 7.17 2.59
C LEU A 109 -12.82 7.21 2.04
N ALA A 110 -12.17 8.36 2.14
CA ALA A 110 -10.88 8.64 1.52
C ALA A 110 -9.95 9.42 2.48
N VAL A 111 -8.84 9.91 1.93
CA VAL A 111 -7.87 10.72 2.66
C VAL A 111 -7.58 11.99 1.85
N ALA A 112 -7.73 13.14 2.50
CA ALA A 112 -7.35 14.46 2.02
C ALA A 112 -6.04 14.90 2.70
N PRO A 113 -5.33 15.93 2.20
CA PRO A 113 -4.26 16.57 2.97
C PRO A 113 -4.85 17.31 4.17
N ASP A 114 -4.15 17.28 5.30
CA ASP A 114 -4.45 18.18 6.41
C ASP A 114 -4.28 19.64 5.95
N PRO A 115 -5.16 20.58 6.35
CA PRO A 115 -5.06 21.98 5.95
C PRO A 115 -3.74 22.67 6.37
N GLU A 116 -3.09 22.17 7.42
CA GLU A 116 -1.84 22.73 7.95
C GLU A 116 -0.60 21.94 7.48
N ASP A 117 -0.79 20.74 6.91
CA ASP A 117 0.29 19.88 6.43
C ASP A 117 -0.17 19.01 5.25
N ARG A 118 0.34 19.33 4.06
CA ARG A 118 0.00 18.63 2.80
C ARG A 118 0.32 17.12 2.80
N TRP A 119 1.29 16.69 3.62
CA TRP A 119 1.70 15.29 3.70
C TRP A 119 0.91 14.51 4.74
N LYS A 120 0.43 15.20 5.78
CA LYS A 120 -0.35 14.60 6.85
C LYS A 120 -1.68 14.11 6.29
N PRO A 121 -2.02 12.82 6.49
CA PRO A 121 -3.30 12.29 6.05
C PRO A 121 -4.43 12.78 6.96
N MET A 122 -5.51 13.25 6.37
CA MET A 122 -6.76 13.56 7.05
C MET A 122 -7.89 12.70 6.46
N PRO A 123 -8.43 11.72 7.21
CA PRO A 123 -9.59 10.96 6.76
C PRO A 123 -10.79 11.85 6.47
N VAL A 124 -11.45 11.65 5.33
CA VAL A 124 -12.62 12.42 4.89
C VAL A 124 -13.72 11.54 4.31
N ILE A 125 -14.96 12.03 4.42
CA ILE A 125 -16.13 11.52 3.72
C ILE A 125 -16.42 12.46 2.56
N VAL A 126 -16.46 11.93 1.35
CA VAL A 126 -16.74 12.68 0.12
C VAL A 126 -18.06 12.20 -0.47
N THR A 127 -18.98 13.12 -0.74
CA THR A 127 -20.32 12.82 -1.30
C THR A 127 -20.53 13.47 -2.67
N GLU A 128 -19.63 14.34 -3.11
CA GLU A 128 -19.66 14.97 -4.43
C GLU A 128 -18.46 14.53 -5.27
N ALA A 129 -18.71 14.07 -6.50
CA ALA A 129 -17.67 13.50 -7.36
C ALA A 129 -16.52 14.49 -7.65
N ALA A 130 -16.85 15.77 -7.85
CA ALA A 130 -15.87 16.83 -8.08
C ALA A 130 -14.87 16.98 -6.91
N GLU A 131 -15.32 16.75 -5.67
CA GLU A 131 -14.50 16.90 -4.47
C GLU A 131 -13.47 15.76 -4.31
N MET A 132 -13.58 14.66 -5.07
CA MET A 132 -12.53 13.63 -5.13
C MET A 132 -11.19 14.19 -5.62
N ALA A 133 -11.19 15.33 -6.33
CA ALA A 133 -9.96 16.03 -6.71
C ALA A 133 -9.11 16.43 -5.48
N ARG A 134 -9.73 16.75 -4.33
CA ARG A 134 -9.02 17.11 -3.09
C ARG A 134 -8.31 15.94 -2.42
N CYS A 135 -8.67 14.71 -2.78
CA CYS A 135 -8.06 13.49 -2.27
C CYS A 135 -6.88 13.00 -3.13
N ARG A 136 -6.47 13.77 -4.15
CA ARG A 136 -5.38 13.38 -5.06
C ARG A 136 -4.00 13.51 -4.40
N GLY A 137 -3.09 12.61 -4.78
CA GLY A 137 -1.71 12.60 -4.32
C GLY A 137 -1.46 11.65 -3.15
N MET A 138 -0.18 11.39 -2.87
CA MET A 138 0.23 10.56 -1.75
C MET A 138 0.20 11.34 -0.43
N ARG A 139 -0.16 10.66 0.65
CA ARG A 139 -0.05 11.15 2.03
C ARG A 139 0.80 10.17 2.84
N MET A 140 1.61 10.70 3.74
CA MET A 140 2.57 9.93 4.54
C MET A 140 2.24 10.10 6.01
N GLY A 141 1.93 8.99 6.66
CA GLY A 141 1.32 8.99 8.00
C GLY A 141 0.32 7.86 8.17
N TYR A 142 -0.14 7.67 9.40
CA TYR A 142 -1.28 6.79 9.66
C TYR A 142 -2.59 7.53 9.42
N ALA A 143 -3.46 6.92 8.62
CA ALA A 143 -4.79 7.43 8.33
C ALA A 143 -5.84 6.47 8.93
N PRO A 144 -6.55 6.83 10.00
CA PRO A 144 -7.61 5.99 10.56
C PRO A 144 -8.90 6.02 9.74
N THR A 145 -8.81 5.73 8.43
CA THR A 145 -9.93 5.82 7.46
C THR A 145 -11.13 4.98 7.89
N LEU A 146 -10.93 3.81 8.53
CA LEU A 146 -12.06 2.99 8.97
C LEU A 146 -12.84 3.61 10.13
N ALA A 147 -12.30 4.60 10.84
CA ALA A 147 -13.04 5.32 11.87
C ALA A 147 -14.18 6.18 11.28
N LEU A 148 -14.20 6.38 9.96
CA LEU A 148 -15.28 7.06 9.25
C LEU A 148 -16.52 6.19 9.03
N LEU A 149 -16.45 4.86 9.25
CA LEU A 149 -17.57 3.94 8.99
C LEU A 149 -18.81 4.30 9.83
N GLU A 150 -18.63 4.58 11.13
CA GLU A 150 -19.73 4.97 12.02
C GLU A 150 -20.30 6.36 11.68
N PRO A 151 -19.48 7.42 11.51
CA PRO A 151 -19.96 8.72 11.03
C PRO A 151 -20.71 8.63 9.70
N ALA A 152 -20.19 7.87 8.72
CA ALA A 152 -20.85 7.71 7.42
C ALA A 152 -22.23 7.06 7.56
N ARG A 153 -22.33 5.98 8.33
CA ARG A 153 -23.61 5.31 8.59
C ARG A 153 -24.58 6.20 9.35
N ALA A 154 -24.09 6.97 10.33
CA ALA A 154 -24.90 7.92 11.10
C ALA A 154 -25.45 9.06 10.22
N ALA A 155 -24.69 9.47 9.19
CA ALA A 155 -25.15 10.42 8.17
C ALA A 155 -26.13 9.82 7.14
N GLY A 156 -26.46 8.52 7.25
CA GLY A 156 -27.46 7.86 6.42
C GLY A 156 -26.91 7.15 5.18
N HIS A 157 -25.59 7.19 4.96
CA HIS A 157 -24.94 6.51 3.83
C HIS A 157 -25.05 4.99 3.96
N ARG A 158 -25.49 4.32 2.88
CA ARG A 158 -25.70 2.85 2.86
C ARG A 158 -24.86 2.13 1.83
N ARG A 159 -24.48 2.82 0.75
CA ARG A 159 -23.66 2.28 -0.34
C ARG A 159 -22.41 3.12 -0.43
N ILE A 160 -21.28 2.60 0.06
CA ILE A 160 -20.05 3.37 0.18
C ILE A 160 -18.94 2.81 -0.70
N ALA A 161 -17.97 3.65 -1.04
CA ALA A 161 -16.65 3.22 -1.46
C ALA A 161 -15.61 3.53 -0.38
N VAL A 162 -14.58 2.69 -0.26
CA VAL A 162 -13.44 2.91 0.61
C VAL A 162 -12.17 2.89 -0.22
N ILE A 163 -11.39 3.97 -0.16
CA ILE A 163 -10.02 4.02 -0.69
C ILE A 163 -9.09 3.69 0.47
N GLY A 164 -8.34 2.58 0.36
CA GLY A 164 -7.55 2.09 1.49
C GLY A 164 -6.29 1.35 1.10
N ILE A 165 -5.36 1.30 2.05
CA ILE A 165 -4.13 0.49 1.98
C ILE A 165 -4.36 -0.91 2.60
N PRO A 166 -3.47 -1.89 2.40
CA PRO A 166 -3.69 -3.29 2.76
C PRO A 166 -4.12 -3.53 4.21
N CYS A 167 -3.48 -2.85 5.18
CA CYS A 167 -3.80 -3.03 6.61
C CYS A 167 -5.20 -2.54 6.99
N GLN A 168 -5.72 -1.53 6.28
CA GLN A 168 -7.09 -1.05 6.46
C GLN A 168 -8.05 -2.01 5.75
N VAL A 169 -7.77 -2.39 4.51
CA VAL A 169 -8.66 -3.27 3.75
C VAL A 169 -8.81 -4.63 4.41
N TYR A 170 -7.73 -5.23 4.92
CA TYR A 170 -7.82 -6.47 5.69
C TYR A 170 -8.78 -6.33 6.87
N ALA A 171 -8.61 -5.28 7.67
CA ALA A 171 -9.42 -5.03 8.86
C ALA A 171 -10.90 -4.76 8.51
N LEU A 172 -11.14 -4.01 7.43
CA LEU A 172 -12.48 -3.76 6.90
C LEU A 172 -13.19 -5.07 6.53
N ARG A 173 -12.54 -5.93 5.72
CA ARG A 173 -13.13 -7.20 5.28
C ARG A 173 -13.40 -8.16 6.44
N ALA A 174 -12.59 -8.10 7.49
CA ALA A 174 -12.78 -8.91 8.70
C ALA A 174 -14.01 -8.52 9.53
N ILE A 175 -14.50 -7.28 9.42
CA ILE A 175 -15.68 -6.79 10.16
C ILE A 175 -16.86 -6.44 9.24
N GLU A 176 -16.71 -6.57 7.92
CA GLU A 176 -17.63 -6.05 6.91
C GLU A 176 -19.09 -6.47 7.13
N ALA A 177 -19.30 -7.73 7.49
CA ALA A 177 -20.64 -8.29 7.71
C ALA A 177 -21.43 -7.64 8.86
N GLU A 178 -20.74 -6.96 9.78
CA GLU A 178 -21.34 -6.35 10.97
C GLU A 178 -21.61 -4.85 10.81
N LEU A 179 -21.16 -4.25 9.71
CA LEU A 179 -21.20 -2.80 9.53
C LEU A 179 -22.58 -2.28 9.10
N GLY A 180 -23.44 -3.14 8.57
CA GLY A 180 -24.80 -2.78 8.16
C GLY A 180 -24.89 -1.86 6.93
N PHE A 181 -23.85 -1.85 6.08
CA PHE A 181 -23.90 -1.25 4.74
C PHE A 181 -24.55 -2.23 3.75
N GLU A 182 -25.30 -1.70 2.80
CA GLU A 182 -25.87 -2.49 1.70
C GLU A 182 -24.77 -2.91 0.70
N ARG A 183 -23.76 -2.05 0.53
CA ARG A 183 -22.62 -2.29 -0.34
C ARG A 183 -21.39 -1.51 0.09
N ILE A 184 -20.24 -2.17 0.00
CA ILE A 184 -18.92 -1.54 0.15
C ILE A 184 -18.07 -1.89 -1.07
N PHE A 185 -17.75 -0.89 -1.89
CA PHE A 185 -16.70 -1.00 -2.91
C PHE A 185 -15.35 -0.67 -2.29
N VAL A 186 -14.30 -1.42 -2.64
CA VAL A 186 -12.94 -1.15 -2.14
C VAL A 186 -11.96 -0.91 -3.28
N ILE A 187 -11.46 0.31 -3.36
CA ILE A 187 -10.38 0.72 -4.26
C ILE A 187 -9.08 0.68 -3.44
N GLY A 188 -8.30 -0.37 -3.64
CA GLY A 188 -7.04 -0.57 -2.95
C GLY A 188 -5.88 0.13 -3.64
N THR A 189 -4.91 0.59 -2.86
CA THR A 189 -3.56 0.90 -3.37
C THR A 189 -2.55 -0.06 -2.75
N PRO A 190 -1.46 -0.43 -3.45
CA PRO A 190 -0.38 -1.17 -2.83
C PRO A 190 0.35 -0.29 -1.82
N CYS A 191 0.91 -0.90 -0.77
CA CYS A 191 1.68 -0.18 0.23
C CYS A 191 2.81 -1.05 0.79
N SER A 192 4.02 -0.52 0.75
CA SER A 192 5.11 -0.95 1.61
C SER A 192 5.72 0.30 2.23
N ASP A 193 6.18 0.19 3.47
CA ASP A 193 7.12 1.16 4.04
C ASP A 193 6.52 2.56 4.33
N ASN A 194 5.30 2.59 4.89
CA ASN A 194 4.74 3.83 5.45
C ASN A 194 5.50 4.24 6.74
N THR A 195 5.36 5.50 7.15
CA THR A 195 5.97 6.07 8.36
C THR A 195 5.06 7.14 8.97
N THR A 196 5.46 7.73 10.10
CA THR A 196 4.78 8.90 10.66
C THR A 196 5.04 10.13 9.80
N THR A 197 4.11 11.09 9.78
CA THR A 197 4.30 12.33 9.03
C THR A 197 5.54 13.10 9.50
N ALA A 198 5.81 13.10 10.82
CA ALA A 198 7.02 13.72 11.39
C ALA A 198 8.32 13.09 10.87
N ASN A 199 8.39 11.75 10.84
CA ASN A 199 9.55 11.07 10.26
C ASN A 199 9.68 11.38 8.76
N PHE A 200 8.56 11.42 8.04
CA PHE A 200 8.58 11.74 6.61
C PHE A 200 9.13 13.15 6.34
N HIS A 201 8.77 14.16 7.13
CA HIS A 201 9.40 15.49 7.06
C HIS A 201 10.90 15.43 7.28
N GLY A 202 11.36 14.69 8.30
CA GLY A 202 12.79 14.47 8.52
C GLY A 202 13.49 13.76 7.34
N PHE A 203 12.78 12.92 6.58
CA PHE A 203 13.32 12.37 5.33
C PHE A 203 13.39 13.42 4.22
N LEU A 204 12.40 14.29 4.07
CA LEU A 204 12.45 15.40 3.11
C LEU A 204 13.63 16.33 3.39
N ASP A 205 13.90 16.65 4.65
CA ASP A 205 15.05 17.46 5.09
C ASP A 205 16.40 16.85 4.64
N LEU A 206 16.48 15.53 4.59
CA LEU A 206 17.68 14.81 4.12
C LEU A 206 17.81 14.78 2.60
N LEU A 207 16.70 14.95 1.86
CA LEU A 207 16.68 14.90 0.40
C LEU A 207 16.88 16.27 -0.26
N ASP A 208 16.39 17.34 0.37
CA ASP A 208 16.33 18.66 -0.24
C ASP A 208 16.64 19.78 0.78
N PRO A 209 17.48 20.77 0.43
CA PRO A 209 17.78 21.90 1.33
C PRO A 209 16.61 22.88 1.52
N LYS A 210 15.57 22.80 0.67
CA LYS A 210 14.32 23.57 0.80
C LYS A 210 13.12 22.61 0.74
N PRO A 211 12.94 21.78 1.78
CA PRO A 211 11.99 20.67 1.77
C PRO A 211 10.53 21.13 1.74
N ALA A 212 10.23 22.33 2.26
CA ALA A 212 8.90 22.92 2.22
C ALA A 212 8.35 23.13 0.80
N GLY A 213 9.21 23.28 -0.21
CA GLY A 213 8.81 23.42 -1.61
C GLY A 213 8.56 22.07 -2.31
N VAL A 214 8.80 20.93 -1.65
CA VAL A 214 8.52 19.61 -2.23
C VAL A 214 7.01 19.38 -2.21
N SER A 215 6.42 19.24 -3.40
CA SER A 215 4.98 19.03 -3.58
C SER A 215 4.63 17.60 -4.00
N TYR A 216 5.62 16.83 -4.41
CA TYR A 216 5.47 15.47 -4.92
C TYR A 216 6.69 14.62 -4.58
N LEU A 217 6.45 13.36 -4.21
CA LEU A 217 7.49 12.35 -4.04
C LEU A 217 6.97 11.00 -4.52
N GLU A 218 7.74 10.28 -5.34
CA GLU A 218 7.39 8.91 -5.75
C GLU A 218 8.63 8.02 -5.84
N PHE A 219 8.52 6.79 -5.33
CA PHE A 219 9.54 5.76 -5.47
C PHE A 219 9.25 4.92 -6.71
N ARG A 220 9.87 5.28 -7.83
CA ARG A 220 9.54 4.73 -9.14
C ARG A 220 10.12 3.33 -9.36
N ALA A 221 9.51 2.59 -10.30
CA ALA A 221 9.96 1.27 -10.73
C ALA A 221 11.30 1.27 -11.49
N ASP A 222 11.85 2.44 -11.84
CA ASP A 222 13.16 2.61 -12.48
C ASP A 222 14.29 2.93 -11.47
N PHE A 223 14.09 2.59 -10.19
CA PHE A 223 15.08 2.72 -9.10
C PHE A 223 15.47 4.17 -8.80
N ARG A 224 14.54 5.11 -9.01
CA ARG A 224 14.71 6.53 -8.74
C ARG A 224 13.57 7.06 -7.89
N VAL A 225 13.88 8.01 -7.02
CA VAL A 225 12.88 8.86 -6.36
C VAL A 225 12.69 10.10 -7.20
N GLU A 226 11.46 10.38 -7.59
CA GLU A 226 11.09 11.62 -8.25
C GLU A 226 10.60 12.63 -7.21
N LEU A 227 11.08 13.86 -7.32
CA LEU A 227 10.65 15.02 -6.56
C LEU A 227 10.14 16.07 -7.53
N ARG A 228 8.98 16.65 -7.24
CA ARG A 228 8.47 17.86 -7.91
C ARG A 228 8.26 18.96 -6.90
N TYR A 229 8.22 20.19 -7.41
CA TYR A 229 8.19 21.38 -6.59
C TYR A 229 7.07 22.33 -7.02
N ASP A 230 6.52 23.07 -6.07
CA ASP A 230 5.54 24.14 -6.32
C ASP A 230 6.16 25.55 -6.22
N ASP A 231 7.48 25.62 -5.97
CA ASP A 231 8.26 26.86 -5.88
C ASP A 231 8.93 27.26 -7.21
N GLY A 232 8.55 26.61 -8.31
CA GLY A 232 9.04 26.89 -9.67
C GLY A 232 10.36 26.21 -10.04
N ARG A 233 10.97 25.43 -9.13
CA ARG A 233 12.13 24.59 -9.46
C ARG A 233 11.73 23.45 -10.42
N ALA A 234 12.69 23.05 -11.25
CA ALA A 234 12.53 21.88 -12.11
C ALA A 234 12.49 20.58 -11.29
N ASP A 235 11.74 19.61 -11.80
CA ASP A 235 11.67 18.27 -11.23
C ASP A 235 13.05 17.63 -11.10
N ARG A 236 13.23 16.84 -10.04
CA ARG A 236 14.50 16.20 -9.70
C ARG A 236 14.32 14.70 -9.53
N THR A 237 15.30 13.93 -10.01
CA THR A 237 15.35 12.48 -9.73
C THR A 237 16.60 12.10 -8.95
N ILE A 238 16.43 11.23 -7.94
CA ILE A 238 17.49 10.74 -7.05
C ILE A 238 17.56 9.21 -7.18
N PRO A 239 18.69 8.63 -7.64
CA PRO A 239 18.85 7.17 -7.64
C PRO A 239 18.73 6.58 -6.24
N PHE A 240 18.09 5.41 -6.08
CA PHE A 240 17.90 4.76 -4.78
C PHE A 240 19.22 4.55 -4.02
N LEU A 241 20.30 4.23 -4.74
CA LEU A 241 21.64 4.02 -4.17
C LEU A 241 22.26 5.29 -3.57
N LYS A 242 21.69 6.47 -3.84
CA LYS A 242 22.12 7.76 -3.29
C LYS A 242 21.18 8.25 -2.19
N LEU A 243 20.13 7.50 -1.85
CA LEU A 243 19.23 7.89 -0.77
C LEU A 243 19.95 7.78 0.59
N PRO A 244 19.73 8.74 1.50
CA PRO A 244 20.39 8.79 2.80
C PRO A 244 19.74 7.82 3.82
N ILE A 245 19.40 6.60 3.40
CA ILE A 245 18.67 5.61 4.22
C ILE A 245 19.43 5.28 5.52
N SER A 246 20.76 5.24 5.47
CA SER A 246 21.60 4.98 6.65
C SER A 246 21.56 6.10 7.70
N LYS A 247 21.03 7.28 7.36
CA LYS A 247 20.86 8.41 8.27
C LYS A 247 19.46 8.45 8.90
N LEU A 248 18.56 7.58 8.46
CA LEU A 248 17.21 7.51 9.01
C LEU A 248 17.25 6.88 10.41
N PRO A 249 16.35 7.29 11.31
CA PRO A 249 16.24 6.65 12.62
C PRO A 249 15.79 5.19 12.46
N ALA A 250 16.15 4.34 13.42
CA ALA A 250 15.91 2.89 13.33
C ALA A 250 14.41 2.53 13.25
N ASP A 251 13.56 3.38 13.82
CA ASP A 251 12.10 3.29 13.84
C ASP A 251 11.42 4.08 12.70
N PHE A 252 12.19 4.64 11.75
CA PHE A 252 11.65 5.33 10.59
C PHE A 252 10.58 4.48 9.90
N PHE A 253 10.91 3.24 9.57
CA PHE A 253 9.88 2.26 9.20
C PHE A 253 9.44 1.52 10.47
N PRO A 254 8.15 1.63 10.86
CA PRO A 254 7.63 0.97 12.05
C PRO A 254 7.64 -0.55 11.85
N MET A 255 7.70 -1.30 12.95
CA MET A 255 7.68 -2.77 12.91
C MET A 255 6.46 -3.34 12.19
N THR A 256 5.31 -2.67 12.27
CA THR A 256 4.11 -3.01 11.49
C THR A 256 4.36 -2.94 9.99
N CYS A 257 4.98 -1.87 9.49
CA CYS A 257 5.29 -1.78 8.07
C CYS A 257 6.34 -2.81 7.68
N LYS A 258 7.42 -2.99 8.45
CA LYS A 258 8.47 -4.01 8.20
C LYS A 258 7.93 -5.45 8.16
N THR A 259 6.82 -5.72 8.85
CA THR A 259 6.22 -7.06 8.97
C THR A 259 4.84 -7.17 8.31
N CYS A 260 4.49 -6.24 7.42
CA CYS A 260 3.25 -6.31 6.66
C CYS A 260 3.33 -7.44 5.63
N VAL A 261 2.33 -8.32 5.66
CA VAL A 261 2.25 -9.54 4.82
C VAL A 261 1.45 -9.37 3.53
N ASP A 262 1.00 -8.15 3.26
CA ASP A 262 0.26 -7.79 2.05
C ASP A 262 0.71 -6.45 1.50
N TYR A 263 1.53 -6.50 0.45
CA TYR A 263 1.94 -5.31 -0.31
C TYR A 263 0.89 -4.98 -1.38
N THR A 264 0.25 -6.00 -1.96
CA THR A 264 -0.58 -5.82 -3.17
C THR A 264 -2.03 -5.48 -2.90
N ASN A 265 -2.43 -5.39 -1.62
CA ASN A 265 -3.81 -5.15 -1.22
C ASN A 265 -4.74 -6.24 -1.75
N ARG A 266 -4.46 -7.48 -1.35
CA ARG A 266 -5.06 -8.72 -1.90
C ARG A 266 -6.56 -8.77 -1.76
N LEU A 267 -7.13 -8.05 -0.79
CA LEU A 267 -8.54 -8.08 -0.41
C LEU A 267 -9.36 -6.88 -0.93
N ALA A 268 -8.77 -6.05 -1.78
CA ALA A 268 -9.49 -4.98 -2.49
C ALA A 268 -10.41 -5.54 -3.59
N ASP A 269 -11.35 -4.74 -4.11
CA ASP A 269 -12.11 -5.15 -5.29
C ASP A 269 -11.31 -4.87 -6.57
N ILE A 270 -10.61 -3.73 -6.60
CA ILE A 270 -9.58 -3.38 -7.57
C ILE A 270 -8.38 -2.78 -6.84
N THR A 271 -7.17 -3.15 -7.24
CA THR A 271 -5.94 -2.50 -6.77
C THR A 271 -5.38 -1.60 -7.87
N VAL A 272 -5.08 -0.36 -7.53
CA VAL A 272 -4.45 0.63 -8.42
C VAL A 272 -3.06 0.95 -7.87
N GLY A 273 -2.02 0.58 -8.60
CA GLY A 273 -0.62 0.73 -8.19
C GLY A 273 0.31 1.14 -9.31
N TYR A 274 1.60 0.88 -9.15
CA TYR A 274 2.63 1.22 -10.13
C TYR A 274 3.64 0.10 -10.40
N MET A 275 3.85 -0.82 -9.45
CA MET A 275 4.99 -1.75 -9.47
C MET A 275 5.04 -2.62 -10.73
N GLY A 276 3.90 -3.14 -11.18
CA GLY A 276 3.77 -3.93 -12.41
C GLY A 276 3.54 -3.09 -13.67
N GLY A 277 3.51 -1.76 -13.54
CA GLY A 277 3.01 -0.84 -14.57
C GLY A 277 4.08 -0.32 -15.52
N ASP A 278 5.37 -0.57 -15.27
CA ASP A 278 6.49 -0.24 -16.18
C ASP A 278 6.42 1.20 -16.75
N GLY A 279 6.14 2.17 -15.88
CA GLY A 279 6.02 3.60 -16.23
C GLY A 279 4.59 4.14 -16.29
N ASP A 280 3.59 3.27 -16.46
CA ASP A 280 2.17 3.58 -16.27
C ASP A 280 1.69 3.03 -14.89
N GLN A 281 0.39 3.09 -14.63
CA GLN A 281 -0.21 2.45 -13.46
C GLN A 281 -0.50 0.96 -13.71
N TRP A 282 -0.44 0.17 -12.66
CA TRP A 282 -0.76 -1.26 -12.63
C TRP A 282 -2.11 -1.48 -11.98
N LEU A 283 -3.05 -2.08 -12.71
CA LEU A 283 -4.36 -2.44 -12.18
C LEU A 283 -4.43 -3.94 -11.95
N LEU A 284 -4.98 -4.34 -10.80
CA LEU A 284 -5.41 -5.71 -10.54
C LEU A 284 -6.90 -5.70 -10.28
N VAL A 285 -7.68 -6.19 -11.24
CA VAL A 285 -9.12 -6.38 -11.10
C VAL A 285 -9.32 -7.69 -10.36
N ARG A 286 -9.83 -7.67 -9.12
CA ARG A 286 -9.82 -8.84 -8.23
C ARG A 286 -11.11 -9.64 -8.27
N ASN A 287 -12.24 -8.96 -8.45
CA ASN A 287 -13.57 -9.58 -8.49
C ASN A 287 -14.54 -8.79 -9.39
N ALA A 288 -15.81 -9.19 -9.40
CA ALA A 288 -16.85 -8.56 -10.22
C ALA A 288 -17.07 -7.08 -9.87
N ARG A 289 -16.98 -6.69 -8.58
CA ARG A 289 -17.08 -5.28 -8.16
C ARG A 289 -15.93 -4.46 -8.74
N GLY A 290 -14.71 -5.02 -8.73
CA GLY A 290 -13.54 -4.43 -9.37
C GLY A 290 -13.73 -4.17 -10.86
N ALA A 291 -14.28 -5.16 -11.57
CA ALA A 291 -14.55 -5.05 -13.00
C ALA A 291 -15.61 -3.98 -13.29
N ALA A 292 -16.68 -3.94 -12.49
CA ALA A 292 -17.73 -2.92 -12.61
C ALA A 292 -17.18 -1.50 -12.43
N MET A 293 -16.33 -1.28 -11.43
CA MET A 293 -15.66 0.02 -11.24
C MET A 293 -14.80 0.40 -12.45
N LEU A 294 -14.02 -0.54 -12.99
CA LEU A 294 -13.17 -0.29 -14.15
C LEU A 294 -13.98 0.10 -15.39
N SER A 295 -15.12 -0.55 -15.63
CA SER A 295 -16.01 -0.25 -16.75
C SER A 295 -16.54 1.18 -16.74
N LEU A 296 -16.77 1.78 -15.56
CA LEU A 296 -17.21 3.19 -15.45
C LEU A 296 -16.16 4.19 -15.94
N LEU A 297 -14.88 3.80 -16.00
CA LEU A 297 -13.77 4.68 -16.38
C LEU A 297 -13.13 4.29 -17.71
N GLN A 298 -13.63 3.25 -18.39
CA GLN A 298 -12.97 2.63 -19.55
C GLN A 298 -12.67 3.60 -20.70
N GLU A 299 -13.57 4.55 -20.97
CA GLU A 299 -13.43 5.49 -22.10
C GLU A 299 -12.26 6.47 -21.91
N ARG A 300 -11.82 6.67 -20.66
CA ARG A 300 -10.72 7.56 -20.30
C ARG A 300 -9.41 6.81 -20.09
N LEU A 301 -9.42 5.48 -20.18
CA LEU A 301 -8.26 4.64 -19.92
C LEU A 301 -7.55 4.27 -21.22
N VAL A 302 -6.25 4.58 -21.26
CA VAL A 302 -5.35 3.99 -22.25
C VAL A 302 -4.76 2.73 -21.63
N LEU A 303 -5.10 1.58 -22.19
CA LEU A 303 -4.62 0.27 -21.76
C LEU A 303 -3.42 -0.18 -22.60
N ALA A 304 -2.53 -0.93 -21.98
CA ALA A 304 -1.41 -1.57 -22.66
C ALA A 304 -1.09 -2.94 -22.06
N PRO A 305 -0.40 -3.81 -22.82
CA PRO A 305 0.06 -5.09 -22.29
C PRO A 305 1.05 -4.92 -21.13
N LEU A 306 0.98 -5.82 -20.16
CA LEU A 306 1.98 -5.93 -19.10
C LEU A 306 3.33 -6.36 -19.68
N THR A 307 4.40 -5.95 -19.01
CA THR A 307 5.77 -6.36 -19.34
C THR A 307 6.35 -7.20 -18.21
N SER A 308 7.27 -8.10 -18.54
CA SER A 308 8.05 -8.86 -17.56
C SER A 308 9.44 -9.11 -18.14
N LYS A 309 10.47 -8.46 -17.57
CA LYS A 309 11.85 -8.52 -18.07
C LYS A 309 12.85 -8.55 -16.92
N GLY A 310 14.03 -9.12 -17.19
CA GLY A 310 15.12 -9.23 -16.22
C GLY A 310 15.00 -10.48 -15.34
N LYS A 311 15.83 -10.55 -14.30
CA LYS A 311 15.85 -11.66 -13.32
C LYS A 311 15.90 -11.09 -11.91
N ARG A 312 14.91 -11.40 -11.06
CA ARG A 312 14.88 -10.87 -9.68
C ARG A 312 15.74 -11.64 -8.67
N ARG A 313 15.96 -12.95 -8.88
CA ARG A 313 16.48 -13.87 -7.85
C ARG A 313 17.78 -13.41 -7.20
N GLY A 314 18.75 -12.94 -7.98
CA GLY A 314 20.02 -12.43 -7.45
C GLY A 314 19.87 -11.17 -6.59
N ALA A 315 18.99 -10.25 -7.01
CA ALA A 315 18.72 -9.02 -6.28
C ALA A 315 18.01 -9.30 -4.94
N VAL A 316 17.03 -10.20 -4.94
CA VAL A 316 16.31 -10.60 -3.72
C VAL A 316 17.23 -11.36 -2.75
N ALA A 317 18.08 -12.26 -3.25
CA ALA A 317 19.08 -12.94 -2.42
C ALA A 317 20.10 -11.97 -1.82
N GLY A 318 20.55 -10.97 -2.58
CA GLY A 318 21.43 -9.90 -2.07
C GLY A 318 20.73 -9.04 -1.01
N PHE A 319 19.46 -8.71 -1.22
CA PHE A 319 18.63 -8.02 -0.23
C PHE A 319 18.51 -8.83 1.05
N LEU A 320 18.16 -10.12 0.96
CA LEU A 320 18.08 -11.04 2.10
C LEU A 320 19.36 -11.01 2.96
N GLN A 321 20.53 -11.14 2.34
CA GLN A 321 21.80 -11.13 3.07
C GLN A 321 22.05 -9.79 3.79
N ASN A 322 21.69 -8.67 3.17
CA ASN A 322 21.87 -7.35 3.78
C ASN A 322 20.87 -7.09 4.90
N THR A 323 19.61 -7.47 4.70
CA THR A 323 18.57 -7.38 5.73
C THR A 323 18.91 -8.25 6.93
N ALA A 324 19.42 -9.48 6.72
CA ALA A 324 19.87 -10.34 7.81
C ALA A 324 21.04 -9.71 8.59
N ARG A 325 21.98 -9.03 7.93
CA ARG A 325 23.07 -8.31 8.61
C ARG A 325 22.57 -7.11 9.41
N ALA A 326 21.72 -6.26 8.83
CA ALA A 326 21.09 -5.15 9.55
C ALA A 326 20.28 -5.66 10.75
N ALA A 327 19.50 -6.72 10.54
CA ALA A 327 18.79 -7.45 11.58
C ALA A 327 19.72 -8.24 12.53
N GLY A 328 21.02 -8.33 12.27
CA GLY A 328 22.01 -8.91 13.18
C GLY A 328 22.84 -7.87 13.93
N GLY A 329 22.67 -6.57 13.62
CA GLY A 329 23.57 -5.52 14.11
C GLY A 329 24.96 -5.54 13.46
N LEU A 330 25.11 -6.28 12.35
CA LEU A 330 26.36 -6.39 11.59
C LEU A 330 26.45 -5.29 10.52
N PRO A 331 27.67 -4.84 10.17
CA PRO A 331 27.85 -3.84 9.12
C PRO A 331 27.25 -4.32 7.79
N LEU A 332 26.49 -3.43 7.14
CA LEU A 332 25.94 -3.67 5.82
C LEU A 332 27.07 -3.85 4.80
N ARG A 333 26.88 -4.74 3.81
CA ARG A 333 27.73 -4.73 2.62
C ARG A 333 27.31 -3.54 1.76
N SER A 334 27.89 -2.38 2.05
CA SER A 334 27.69 -1.19 1.24
C SER A 334 28.51 -1.28 -0.04
N MET A 335 27.89 -0.93 -1.17
CA MET A 335 28.62 -0.73 -2.41
C MET A 335 29.62 0.42 -2.26
N PRO A 336 30.89 0.24 -2.70
CA PRO A 336 31.88 1.33 -2.72
C PRO A 336 31.36 2.55 -3.49
N ASP A 337 31.65 3.75 -3.00
CA ASP A 337 31.10 5.00 -3.55
C ASP A 337 31.41 5.20 -5.03
N TRP A 338 32.61 4.81 -5.47
CA TRP A 338 33.02 4.91 -6.87
C TRP A 338 32.20 4.02 -7.82
N LEU A 339 31.62 2.92 -7.32
CA LEU A 339 30.83 1.99 -8.11
C LEU A 339 29.35 2.39 -8.19
N ARG A 340 28.87 3.22 -7.26
CA ARG A 340 27.46 3.66 -7.19
C ARG A 340 26.97 4.35 -8.47
N PRO A 341 27.72 5.26 -9.12
CA PRO A 341 27.27 5.90 -10.37
C PRO A 341 27.09 4.91 -11.51
N VAL A 342 28.00 3.94 -11.64
CA VAL A 342 27.95 2.91 -12.70
C VAL A 342 26.73 2.02 -12.52
N VAL A 343 26.52 1.50 -11.31
CA VAL A 343 25.35 0.65 -11.03
C VAL A 343 24.06 1.44 -11.13
N ALA A 344 24.01 2.70 -10.68
CA ALA A 344 22.82 3.55 -10.84
C ALA A 344 22.48 3.82 -12.32
N PHE A 345 23.48 3.82 -13.21
CA PHE A 345 23.26 3.94 -14.66
C PHE A 345 22.78 2.63 -15.31
N LEU A 346 23.34 1.49 -14.87
CA LEU A 346 23.01 0.17 -15.42
C LEU A 346 21.71 -0.41 -14.87
N GLN A 347 21.44 -0.27 -13.58
CA GLN A 347 20.33 -0.92 -12.86
C GLN A 347 18.96 -0.70 -13.53
N PRO A 348 18.59 0.52 -13.99
CA PRO A 348 17.33 0.70 -14.69
C PRO A 348 17.25 -0.10 -15.99
N ARG A 349 18.37 -0.38 -16.68
CA ARG A 349 18.43 -1.04 -18.00
C ARG A 349 18.46 -2.57 -17.92
N ILE A 350 19.16 -3.11 -16.92
CA ILE A 350 19.39 -4.57 -16.77
C ILE A 350 18.57 -5.19 -15.63
N GLY A 351 18.04 -4.36 -14.73
CA GLY A 351 17.25 -4.80 -13.58
C GLY A 351 15.89 -5.36 -13.97
N PRO A 352 15.19 -5.99 -13.02
CA PRO A 352 13.83 -6.47 -13.24
C PRO A 352 12.89 -5.29 -13.59
N ARG A 353 11.97 -5.51 -14.52
CA ARG A 353 10.96 -4.52 -14.96
C ARG A 353 9.57 -5.14 -15.08
N GLY A 354 8.54 -4.30 -14.97
CA GLY A 354 7.15 -4.71 -15.01
C GLY A 354 6.82 -5.73 -13.92
N LEU A 355 6.15 -6.83 -14.26
CA LEU A 355 5.77 -7.88 -13.31
C LEU A 355 6.98 -8.48 -12.58
N GLU A 356 8.13 -8.61 -13.24
CA GLU A 356 9.33 -9.15 -12.59
C GLU A 356 9.85 -8.21 -11.47
N PHE A 357 9.69 -6.89 -11.64
CA PHE A 357 9.98 -5.92 -10.57
C PHE A 357 8.96 -6.05 -9.44
N ALA A 358 7.67 -6.16 -9.76
CA ALA A 358 6.62 -6.33 -8.76
C ALA A 358 6.84 -7.61 -7.92
N ARG A 359 7.18 -8.75 -8.55
CA ARG A 359 7.54 -9.99 -7.84
C ARG A 359 8.75 -9.80 -6.94
N ALA A 360 9.79 -9.11 -7.42
CA ALA A 360 10.98 -8.81 -6.63
C ALA A 360 10.63 -8.03 -5.35
N ARG A 361 9.77 -7.01 -5.47
CA ARG A 361 9.32 -6.18 -4.35
C ARG A 361 8.47 -6.97 -3.34
N VAL A 362 7.58 -7.84 -3.82
CA VAL A 362 6.78 -8.73 -2.96
C VAL A 362 7.67 -9.73 -2.21
N GLU A 363 8.62 -10.38 -2.89
CA GLU A 363 9.55 -11.33 -2.25
C GLU A 363 10.49 -10.63 -1.26
N MET A 364 11.03 -9.44 -1.58
CA MET A 364 11.81 -8.64 -0.64
C MET A 364 11.01 -8.28 0.62
N LYS A 365 9.71 -7.98 0.46
CA LYS A 365 8.84 -7.66 1.59
C LYS A 365 8.56 -8.88 2.47
N ALA A 366 8.36 -10.03 1.85
CA ALA A 366 8.20 -11.30 2.56
C ALA A 366 9.47 -11.67 3.36
N VAL A 367 10.65 -11.48 2.75
CA VAL A 367 11.95 -11.64 3.42
C VAL A 367 12.08 -10.70 4.63
N GLU A 368 11.77 -9.42 4.45
CA GLU A 368 11.81 -8.43 5.53
C GLU A 368 10.90 -8.83 6.69
N THR A 369 9.68 -9.27 6.38
CA THR A 369 8.70 -9.73 7.37
C THR A 369 9.28 -10.84 8.23
N VAL A 370 9.78 -11.92 7.61
CA VAL A 370 10.29 -13.09 8.33
C VAL A 370 11.47 -12.69 9.22
N LEU A 371 12.47 -11.97 8.67
CA LEU A 371 13.68 -11.63 9.41
C LEU A 371 13.41 -10.67 10.59
N HIS A 372 12.61 -9.62 10.36
CA HIS A 372 12.32 -8.64 11.41
C HIS A 372 11.41 -9.22 12.49
N LEU A 373 10.41 -10.01 12.11
CA LEU A 373 9.50 -10.61 13.07
C LEU A 373 10.21 -11.69 13.91
N ARG A 374 11.02 -12.55 13.29
CA ARG A 374 11.83 -13.56 14.00
C ARG A 374 12.77 -12.91 15.02
N ARG A 375 13.38 -11.76 14.68
CA ARG A 375 14.25 -11.02 15.61
C ARG A 375 13.48 -10.33 16.73
N ALA A 376 12.45 -9.55 16.40
CA ALA A 376 11.84 -8.62 17.35
C ALA A 376 10.67 -9.23 18.14
N HIS A 377 9.94 -10.18 17.53
CA HIS A 377 8.74 -10.79 18.10
C HIS A 377 8.63 -12.29 17.74
N PRO A 378 9.63 -13.14 18.08
CA PRO A 378 9.66 -14.56 17.67
C PRO A 378 8.40 -15.32 18.08
N ALA A 379 7.85 -15.05 19.28
CA ALA A 379 6.63 -15.69 19.78
C ALA A 379 5.37 -15.40 18.93
N ARG A 380 5.42 -14.38 18.04
CA ARG A 380 4.31 -14.01 17.14
C ARG A 380 4.42 -14.62 15.75
N MET A 381 5.55 -15.24 15.39
CA MET A 381 5.80 -15.82 14.05
C MET A 381 4.66 -16.75 13.61
N LYS A 382 4.32 -17.73 14.45
CA LYS A 382 3.24 -18.69 14.24
C LYS A 382 1.86 -18.11 13.96
N ASN A 383 1.62 -16.89 14.43
CA ASN A 383 0.31 -16.27 14.28
C ASN A 383 0.31 -15.25 13.13
N MET A 384 1.41 -14.54 12.90
CA MET A 384 1.44 -13.38 12.01
C MET A 384 1.94 -13.70 10.59
N VAL A 385 2.63 -14.83 10.36
CA VAL A 385 3.19 -15.17 9.05
C VAL A 385 2.33 -16.22 8.35
N PRO A 386 1.46 -15.82 7.40
CA PRO A 386 0.61 -16.76 6.68
C PRO A 386 1.39 -17.57 5.65
N ALA A 387 0.83 -18.70 5.24
CA ALA A 387 1.48 -19.66 4.33
C ALA A 387 1.95 -19.04 3.00
N HIS A 388 1.27 -18.03 2.46
CA HIS A 388 1.70 -17.37 1.22
C HIS A 388 3.03 -16.64 1.38
N VAL A 389 3.34 -16.10 2.56
CA VAL A 389 4.63 -15.45 2.83
C VAL A 389 5.75 -16.51 2.85
N TRP A 390 5.50 -17.66 3.48
CA TRP A 390 6.47 -18.77 3.49
C TRP A 390 6.78 -19.28 2.08
N ARG A 391 5.77 -19.43 1.22
CA ARG A 391 5.97 -19.82 -0.19
C ARG A 391 6.85 -18.83 -0.96
N LEU A 392 6.73 -17.53 -0.68
CA LEU A 392 7.53 -16.49 -1.36
C LEU A 392 9.01 -16.53 -0.97
N VAL A 393 9.32 -16.92 0.27
CA VAL A 393 10.71 -16.90 0.79
C VAL A 393 11.41 -18.25 0.70
N ALA A 394 10.67 -19.35 0.54
CA ALA A 394 11.23 -20.71 0.42
C ALA A 394 12.31 -20.86 -0.68
N PRO A 395 12.17 -20.24 -1.89
CA PRO A 395 13.23 -20.30 -2.91
C PRO A 395 14.58 -19.70 -2.48
N TYR A 396 14.58 -18.90 -1.40
CA TYR A 396 15.75 -18.24 -0.85
C TYR A 396 16.27 -18.93 0.43
N GLY A 397 15.74 -20.11 0.78
CA GLY A 397 16.19 -20.91 1.92
C GLY A 397 15.62 -20.49 3.27
N LEU A 398 14.67 -19.56 3.31
CA LEU A 398 13.91 -19.26 4.52
C LEU A 398 12.73 -20.23 4.62
N THR A 399 12.69 -20.97 5.72
CA THR A 399 11.59 -21.88 6.08
C THR A 399 11.18 -21.64 7.54
N PRO A 400 9.98 -22.05 7.94
CA PRO A 400 9.55 -22.00 9.34
C PRO A 400 10.49 -22.82 10.24
N GLU A 401 10.91 -22.22 11.36
CA GLU A 401 11.63 -22.92 12.43
C GLU A 401 10.65 -23.57 13.42
N PRO A 402 11.10 -24.51 14.29
CA PRO A 402 10.22 -25.12 15.29
C PRO A 402 9.49 -24.08 16.14
N GLY A 403 8.15 -24.10 16.08
CA GLY A 403 7.29 -23.15 16.81
C GLY A 403 6.88 -21.90 16.04
N GLU A 404 7.29 -21.76 14.78
CA GLU A 404 6.90 -20.67 13.88
C GLU A 404 5.72 -20.98 12.97
N GLU A 405 5.18 -22.19 13.04
CA GLU A 405 3.91 -22.57 12.40
C GLU A 405 2.80 -22.69 13.46
N PRO A 406 1.53 -22.42 13.09
CA PRO A 406 0.40 -22.77 13.92
C PRO A 406 0.46 -24.25 14.31
N ARG A 407 0.17 -24.57 15.58
CA ARG A 407 0.03 -25.98 15.97
C ARG A 407 -1.29 -26.51 15.39
N GLY A 408 -1.22 -27.30 14.32
CA GLY A 408 -2.34 -28.11 13.84
C GLY A 408 -3.05 -27.62 12.58
N GLU A 409 -2.32 -27.31 11.50
CA GLU A 409 -2.86 -27.46 10.14
C GLU A 409 -2.08 -28.59 9.45
N PRO A 410 -2.74 -29.69 9.05
CA PRO A 410 -2.13 -30.74 8.24
C PRO A 410 -1.81 -30.28 6.81
#